data_AF-A0A0P1EGC7-F1
#
_entry.id   AF-A0A0P1EGC7-F1
#
_cell.length_a   1.000
_cell.length_b   1.000
_cell.length_c   1.000
_cell.angle_alpha   90.00
_cell.angle_beta   90.00
_cell.angle_gamma   90.00
#
_symmetry.space_group_name_H-M   'P 1'
#
loop_
_entity.id
_entity.type
_entity.pdbx_description
1 polymer ?
#
loop_
_entity_poly.entity_id
_entity_poly.type
_entity_poly.pdbx_seq_one_letter_code
_entity_poly.pdbx_strand_id
1 'polypeptide(L)'
;MKKKSPFQYCKTSPEIIRLAVMLYVRFPLSLRNVEDLLHERGVVVSHEAVRYWWHRFGPMFASEIRKRRITGMKSRLRTHNQKITVAARAMAERNTLGHLS
;
A
#
# COMPACT_ATOMS: atom_id res chain seq x y z
N MET A 1 -21.10 5.38 15.50
CA MET A 1 -20.68 6.64 14.86
C MET A 1 -20.27 6.36 13.41
N LYS A 2 -20.98 6.89 12.41
CA LYS A 2 -20.56 6.75 11.00
C LYS A 2 -19.22 7.48 10.82
N LYS A 3 -18.14 6.75 10.52
CA LYS A 3 -16.84 7.36 10.19
C LYS A 3 -17.02 8.21 8.94
N LYS A 4 -16.91 9.54 9.08
CA LYS A 4 -16.94 10.46 7.93
C LYS A 4 -15.81 10.09 6.98
N SER A 5 -16.12 9.95 5.70
CA SER A 5 -15.09 9.63 4.70
C SER A 5 -14.16 10.84 4.56
N PRO A 6 -12.83 10.66 4.53
CA PRO A 6 -11.89 11.78 4.42
C PRO A 6 -12.06 12.57 3.10
N PHE A 7 -12.77 12.00 2.13
CA PHE A 7 -13.08 12.58 0.83
C PHE A 7 -14.44 13.30 0.77
N GLN A 8 -15.20 13.35 1.88
CA GLN A 8 -16.57 13.87 1.91
C GLN A 8 -16.71 15.34 1.48
N TYR A 9 -15.60 16.09 1.49
CA TYR A 9 -15.56 17.52 1.13
C TYR A 9 -14.90 17.79 -0.22
N CYS A 10 -14.49 16.76 -0.96
CA CYS A 10 -13.89 16.93 -2.28
C CYS A 10 -14.95 16.69 -3.35
N LYS A 11 -15.12 17.63 -4.28
CA LYS A 11 -15.99 17.45 -5.45
C LYS A 11 -15.41 16.46 -6.47
N THR A 12 -14.11 16.20 -6.39
CA THR A 12 -13.38 15.27 -7.25
C THR A 12 -13.48 13.85 -6.71
N SER A 13 -13.59 12.86 -7.61
CA SER A 13 -13.65 11.44 -7.21
C SER A 13 -12.43 11.07 -6.35
N PRO A 14 -12.63 10.34 -5.22
CA PRO A 14 -11.54 9.87 -4.37
C PRO A 14 -10.47 9.08 -5.11
N GLU A 15 -10.82 8.45 -6.23
CA GLU A 15 -9.93 7.67 -7.07
C GLU A 15 -8.91 8.56 -7.80
N ILE A 16 -9.35 9.72 -8.29
CA ILE A 16 -8.48 10.72 -8.92
C ILE A 16 -7.50 11.28 -7.89
N ILE A 17 -7.99 11.63 -6.70
CA ILE A 17 -7.17 12.16 -5.61
C ILE A 17 -6.12 11.12 -5.18
N ARG A 18 -6.52 9.85 -5.05
CA ARG A 18 -5.62 8.74 -4.76
C ARG A 18 -4.55 8.59 -5.83
N LEU A 19 -4.93 8.63 -7.10
CA LEU A 19 -4.01 8.49 -8.22
C LEU A 19 -2.99 9.62 -8.25
N ALA A 20 -3.44 10.87 -8.16
CA ALA A 20 -2.59 12.06 -8.16
C ALA A 20 -1.55 12.03 -7.03
N VAL A 21 -2.01 11.76 -5.80
CA VAL A 21 -1.12 11.70 -4.63
C VAL A 21 -0.17 10.50 -4.72
N MET A 22 -0.63 9.35 -5.23
CA MET A 22 0.23 8.18 -5.42
C MET A 22 1.31 8.40 -6.49
N LEU A 23 0.99 9.08 -7.60
CA LEU A 23 1.96 9.42 -8.63
C LEU A 23 3.07 10.30 -8.05
N TYR A 24 2.69 11.33 -7.28
CA TYR A 24 3.63 12.23 -6.62
C TYR A 24 4.52 11.54 -5.56
N VAL A 25 3.98 10.56 -4.82
CA VAL A 25 4.73 9.85 -3.77
C VAL A 25 5.62 8.75 -4.33
N ARG A 26 5.16 8.02 -5.35
CA ARG A 26 5.88 6.85 -5.90
C ARG A 26 6.95 7.25 -6.90
N PHE A 27 6.73 8.34 -7.62
CA PHE A 27 7.65 8.83 -8.64
C PHE A 27 8.03 10.27 -8.29
N PRO A 28 9.31 10.65 -8.39
CA PRO A 28 9.76 12.03 -8.17
C PRO A 28 9.37 12.92 -9.37
N LEU A 29 8.07 12.96 -9.70
CA LEU A 29 7.52 13.74 -10.80
C LEU A 29 7.29 15.18 -10.36
N SER A 30 7.52 16.11 -11.28
CA SER A 30 7.10 17.50 -11.10
C SER A 30 5.57 17.56 -11.02
N LEU A 31 5.02 18.56 -10.32
CA LEU A 31 3.57 18.73 -10.24
C LEU A 31 2.92 18.96 -11.62
N ARG A 32 3.66 19.55 -12.57
CA ARG A 32 3.23 19.73 -13.97
C ARG A 32 3.10 18.40 -14.70
N ASN A 33 4.06 17.50 -14.54
CA ASN A 33 3.97 16.17 -15.15
C ASN A 33 2.78 15.38 -14.60
N VAL A 34 2.44 15.57 -13.32
CA VAL A 34 1.25 14.94 -12.73
C VAL A 34 -0.04 15.54 -13.30
N GLU A 35 -0.08 16.86 -13.48
CA GLU A 35 -1.17 17.56 -14.17
C GLU A 35 -1.34 17.04 -15.61
N ASP A 36 -0.27 16.94 -16.39
CA ASP A 36 -0.31 16.44 -17.77
C ASP A 36 -0.81 14.99 -17.83
N LEU A 37 -0.33 14.10 -16.95
CA LEU A 37 -0.80 12.71 -16.87
C LEU A 37 -2.27 12.57 -16.48
N LEU A 38 -2.78 13.48 -15.64
CA LEU A 38 -4.20 13.52 -15.31
C LEU A 38 -5.01 14.08 -16.48
N HIS A 39 -4.47 15.06 -17.21
CA HIS A 39 -5.08 15.63 -18.40
C HIS A 39 -5.21 14.60 -19.52
N GLU A 40 -4.18 13.78 -19.77
CA GLU A 40 -4.22 12.66 -20.71
C GLU A 40 -5.33 11.65 -20.39
N ARG A 41 -5.73 11.54 -19.12
CA ARG A 41 -6.85 10.69 -18.66
C ARG A 41 -8.21 11.40 -18.70
N GLY A 42 -8.28 12.58 -19.29
CA GLY A 42 -9.50 13.41 -19.37
C GLY A 42 -9.84 14.13 -18.05
N VAL A 43 -8.89 14.24 -17.12
CA VAL A 43 -9.10 14.87 -15.82
C VAL A 43 -8.42 16.24 -15.82
N VAL A 44 -9.22 17.29 -15.95
CA VAL A 44 -8.72 18.68 -15.92
C VAL A 44 -8.50 19.09 -14.46
N VAL A 45 -7.24 19.14 -14.04
CA VAL A 45 -6.84 19.58 -12.70
C VAL A 45 -5.56 20.36 -12.76
N SER A 46 -5.50 21.48 -12.03
CA SER A 46 -4.26 22.25 -11.91
C SER A 46 -3.27 21.58 -10.97
N HIS A 47 -1.97 21.80 -11.20
CA HIS A 47 -0.90 21.39 -10.29
C HIS A 47 -1.09 21.93 -8.86
N GLU A 48 -1.76 23.07 -8.67
CA GLU A 48 -2.11 23.59 -7.34
C GLU A 48 -3.11 22.70 -6.59
N ALA A 49 -4.09 22.12 -7.30
CA ALA A 49 -5.02 21.17 -6.71
C ALA A 49 -4.29 19.90 -6.25
N VAL A 50 -3.32 19.42 -7.04
CA VAL A 50 -2.45 18.30 -6.66
C VAL A 50 -1.64 18.65 -5.40
N ARG A 51 -1.08 19.86 -5.33
CA ARG A 51 -0.35 20.35 -4.15
C ARG A 51 -1.23 20.41 -2.90
N TYR A 52 -2.47 20.87 -3.05
CA TYR A 52 -3.45 20.90 -1.97
C TYR A 52 -3.80 19.49 -1.47
N TRP A 53 -4.04 18.54 -2.37
CA TRP A 53 -4.31 17.15 -2.00
C TRP A 53 -3.12 16.48 -1.32
N TRP A 54 -1.90 16.75 -1.78
CA TRP A 54 -0.69 16.30 -1.12
C TRP A 54 -0.62 16.82 0.33
N HIS A 55 -0.81 18.13 0.53
CA HIS A 55 -0.76 18.72 1.87
C HIS A 55 -1.83 18.14 2.80
N ARG A 56 -3.04 17.90 2.27
CA ARG A 56 -4.19 17.42 3.06
C ARG A 56 -4.16 15.91 3.33
N PHE A 57 -3.77 15.10 2.35
CA PHE A 57 -3.87 13.64 2.42
C PHE A 57 -2.51 12.93 2.50
N GLY A 58 -1.41 13.63 2.27
CA GLY A 58 -0.05 13.07 2.28
C GLY A 58 0.25 12.21 3.51
N PRO A 59 -0.02 12.67 4.75
CA PRO A 59 0.20 11.86 5.96
C PRO A 59 -0.62 10.57 5.99
N MET A 60 -1.86 10.61 5.50
CA MET A 60 -2.75 9.45 5.45
C MET A 60 -2.23 8.42 4.44
N PHE A 61 -1.85 8.85 3.23
CA PHE A 61 -1.28 7.96 2.21
C PHE A 61 0.09 7.41 2.61
N ALA A 62 0.96 8.23 3.19
CA ALA A 62 2.26 7.78 3.68
C ALA A 62 2.11 6.73 4.80
N SER A 63 1.12 6.88 5.68
CA SER A 63 0.78 5.87 6.71
C SER A 63 0.25 4.58 6.09
N GLU A 64 -0.66 4.69 5.12
CA GLU A 64 -1.23 3.56 4.37
C GLU A 64 -0.13 2.76 3.63
N ILE A 65 0.77 3.45 2.92
CA ILE A 65 1.89 2.82 2.19
C ILE A 65 2.85 2.12 3.16
N ARG A 66 3.19 2.78 4.29
CA ARG A 66 4.03 2.17 5.33
C ARG A 66 3.37 0.92 5.94
N LYS A 67 2.08 0.98 6.26
CA LYS A 67 1.32 -0.17 6.76
C LYS A 67 1.36 -1.32 5.77
N ARG A 68 1.10 -1.06 4.48
CA ARG A 68 1.14 -2.11 3.44
C ARG A 68 2.52 -2.75 3.31
N ARG A 69 3.61 -1.97 3.38
CA ARG A 69 4.99 -2.51 3.41
C ARG A 69 5.21 -3.43 4.61
N ILE A 70 4.86 -2.98 5.82
CA ILE A 70 5.08 -3.75 7.05
C ILE A 70 4.23 -5.03 7.05
N THR A 71 2.97 -4.96 6.62
CA THR A 71 2.10 -6.14 6.53
C THR A 71 2.63 -7.16 5.52
N GLY A 72 3.13 -6.70 4.36
CA GLY A 72 3.77 -7.57 3.37
C GLY A 72 5.06 -8.23 3.88
N MET A 73 5.83 -7.54 4.72
CA MET A 73 6.99 -8.14 5.39
C MET A 73 6.58 -9.18 6.43
N LYS A 74 5.56 -8.89 7.25
CA LYS A 74 5.04 -9.81 8.27
C LYS A 74 4.46 -11.09 7.67
N SER A 75 3.73 -11.01 6.56
CA SER A 75 3.21 -12.20 5.89
C SER A 75 4.33 -13.08 5.33
N ARG A 76 5.39 -12.48 4.76
CA ARG A 76 6.56 -13.21 4.27
C ARG A 76 7.31 -13.93 5.39
N LEU A 77 7.56 -13.24 6.51
CA LEU A 77 8.20 -13.84 7.69
C LEU A 77 7.35 -14.97 8.30
N ARG A 78 6.03 -14.78 8.40
CA ARG A 78 5.11 -15.81 8.89
C ARG A 78 5.15 -17.07 8.02
N THR A 79 5.16 -16.90 6.69
CA THR A 79 5.23 -18.02 5.75
C THR A 79 6.56 -18.76 5.85
N HIS A 80 7.67 -18.04 6.07
CA HIS A 80 8.98 -18.66 6.25
C HIS A 80 9.06 -19.47 7.56
N ASN A 81 8.60 -18.88 8.67
CA ASN A 81 8.56 -19.56 9.97
C ASN A 81 7.67 -20.79 9.94
N GLN A 82 6.49 -20.71 9.31
CA GLN A 82 5.57 -21.84 9.20
C GLN A 82 6.16 -23.00 8.38
N LYS A 83 6.96 -22.73 7.35
CA LYS A 83 7.68 -23.76 6.58
C LYS A 83 8.75 -24.47 7.42
N ILE A 84 9.51 -23.73 8.23
CA ILE A 84 10.51 -24.30 9.14
C ILE A 84 9.85 -25.21 10.17
N THR A 85 8.74 -24.77 10.77
CA THR A 85 8.03 -25.56 11.78
C THR A 85 7.47 -26.86 11.21
N VAL A 86 6.90 -26.84 9.99
CA VAL A 86 6.38 -28.05 9.34
C VAL A 86 7.52 -29.01 8.95
N ALA A 87 8.65 -28.48 8.46
CA ALA A 87 9.82 -29.30 8.13
C ALA A 87 10.44 -29.95 9.38
N ALA A 88 10.57 -29.20 10.48
CA ALA A 88 11.08 -29.70 11.75
C ALA A 88 10.18 -30.82 12.32
N ARG A 89 8.85 -30.65 12.22
CA ARG A 89 7.89 -31.68 12.62
C ARG A 89 7.98 -32.94 11.75
N ALA A 90 8.05 -32.79 10.43
CA ALA A 90 8.19 -33.91 9.50
C ALA A 90 9.51 -34.67 9.67
N MET A 91 10.58 -33.98 10.09
CA MET A 91 11.88 -34.60 10.37
C MET A 91 11.88 -35.34 11.72
N ALA A 92 11.17 -34.83 12.73
CA ALA A 92 10.98 -35.50 14.02
C ALA A 92 10.15 -36.79 13.89
N GLU A 93 9.08 -36.77 13.08
CA GLU A 93 8.22 -37.94 12.82
C GLU A 93 8.96 -39.06 12.05
N ARG A 94 9.98 -38.72 11.26
CA ARG A 94 10.84 -39.73 10.58
C ARG A 94 11.85 -40.39 11.52
N ASN A 95 12.30 -39.69 12.56
CA ASN A 95 13.30 -40.21 13.50
C ASN A 95 12.69 -41.20 14.51
N THR A 96 11.40 -41.08 14.82
CA THR A 96 10.71 -42.01 15.75
C THR A 96 10.35 -43.35 15.13
N LEU A 97 10.33 -43.45 13.79
CA LEU A 97 10.06 -44.70 13.07
C LEU A 97 11.32 -45.53 12.79
N GLY A 98 12.51 -44.97 12.98
CA GLY A 98 13.80 -45.67 12.82
C GLY A 98 14.29 -46.42 14.06
N HIS A 99 13.59 -46.33 15.20
CA HIS A 99 13.98 -46.95 16.48
C HIS A 99 13.07 -48.13 16.89
N LEU A 100 12.13 -48.54 16.02
CA LEU A 100 11.22 -49.68 16.23
C LEU A 100 11.39 -50.80 15.18
N SER A 101 12.59 -50.96 14.62
CA SER A 101 12.99 -52.14 13.84
C SER A 101 14.08 -52.92 14.55
#